data_AF-A0A4Q2RM96-F1
#
_entry.id   AF-A0A4Q2RM96-F1
#
_cell.length_a   1.000
_cell.length_b   1.000
_cell.length_c   1.000
_cell.angle_alpha   90.00
_cell.angle_beta   90.00
_cell.angle_gamma   90.00
#
_symmetry.space_group_name_H-M   'P 1'
#
loop_
_entity.id
_entity.type
_entity.pdbx_description
1 polymer ?
#
loop_
_entity_poly.entity_id
_entity_poly.type
_entity_poly.pdbx_seq_one_letter_code
_entity_poly.pdbx_strand_id
1 'polypeptide(L)'
;MSEAMVTGEVGVDDLTTSALLAALRDRKAVEDRAAADQLDLAARWADLHPPESIHLAAAFTTPGSEHEEPIAGDGCPLVAEFCVAELGAVLGISSTAAKKLIGHALELRHRLPRLWA
;
A
#
# COMPACT_ATOMS: atom_id res chain seq x y z
N MET A 1 -42.91 20.26 17.60
CA MET A 1 -41.60 20.82 17.19
C MET A 1 -40.52 19.81 17.53
N SER A 2 -40.04 19.06 16.55
CA SER A 2 -38.62 18.75 16.33
C SER A 2 -38.54 17.89 15.07
N GLU A 3 -38.03 18.50 14.00
CA GLU A 3 -37.79 17.89 12.70
C GLU A 3 -36.93 16.64 12.83
N ALA A 4 -37.46 15.50 12.39
CA ALA A 4 -36.65 14.37 12.01
C ALA A 4 -36.01 14.72 10.66
N MET A 5 -34.72 15.00 10.67
CA MET A 5 -33.91 15.14 9.47
C MET A 5 -33.91 13.80 8.73
N VAL A 6 -34.78 13.70 7.72
CA VAL A 6 -34.73 12.66 6.71
C VAL A 6 -33.47 12.92 5.88
N THR A 7 -32.36 12.27 6.26
CA THR A 7 -31.26 12.04 5.32
C THR A 7 -31.79 11.05 4.29
N GLY A 8 -32.47 11.56 3.27
CA GLY A 8 -32.74 10.80 2.07
C GLY A 8 -31.39 10.43 1.48
N GLU A 9 -31.08 9.14 1.44
CA GLU A 9 -30.07 8.64 0.52
C GLU A 9 -30.57 8.97 -0.88
N VAL A 10 -30.14 10.12 -1.41
CA VAL A 10 -30.34 10.45 -2.82
C VAL A 10 -29.62 9.34 -3.57
N GLY A 11 -30.40 8.47 -4.22
CA GLY A 11 -29.85 7.39 -5.02
C GLY A 11 -28.94 7.97 -6.10
N VAL A 12 -27.92 7.23 -6.51
CA VAL A 12 -27.01 7.67 -7.59
C VAL A 12 -27.80 8.07 -8.86
N ASP A 13 -28.96 7.45 -9.06
CA ASP A 13 -29.88 7.71 -10.17
C ASP A 13 -30.54 9.11 -10.16
N ASP A 14 -30.56 9.78 -9.01
CA ASP A 14 -31.13 11.14 -8.86
C ASP A 14 -30.06 12.25 -8.93
N LEU A 15 -28.79 11.88 -9.09
CA LEU A 15 -27.69 12.85 -9.16
C LEU A 15 -27.63 13.56 -10.51
N THR A 16 -27.39 14.87 -10.48
CA THR A 16 -26.98 15.61 -11.68
C THR A 16 -25.62 15.13 -12.16
N THR A 17 -25.28 15.37 -13.42
CA THR A 17 -23.97 15.01 -13.99
C THR A 17 -22.80 15.58 -13.21
N SER A 18 -22.89 16.85 -12.76
CA SER A 18 -21.84 17.47 -11.95
C SER A 18 -21.74 16.86 -10.55
N ALA A 19 -22.87 16.50 -9.94
CA ALA A 19 -22.90 15.83 -8.64
C ALA A 19 -22.32 14.41 -8.73
N LEU A 20 -22.56 13.68 -9.81
CA LEU A 20 -21.96 12.36 -10.05
C LEU A 20 -20.43 12.43 -10.18
N LEU A 21 -19.92 13.42 -10.91
CA LEU A 21 -18.46 13.63 -11.02
C LEU A 21 -17.82 14.07 -9.70
N ALA A 22 -18.53 14.89 -8.91
CA ALA A 22 -18.07 15.24 -7.57
C ALA A 22 -17.99 14.00 -6.66
N ALA A 23 -19.04 13.16 -6.67
CA ALA A 23 -19.05 11.91 -5.92
C ALA A 23 -17.91 10.96 -6.34
N LEU A 24 -17.61 10.83 -7.63
CA LEU A 24 -16.47 10.04 -8.11
C LEU A 24 -15.14 10.58 -7.60
N ARG A 25 -14.94 11.91 -7.60
CA ARG A 25 -13.74 12.54 -7.05
C ARG A 25 -13.59 12.24 -5.56
N ASP A 26 -14.68 12.32 -4.80
CA ASP A 26 -14.67 12.03 -3.37
C ASP A 26 -14.33 10.57 -3.10
N ARG A 27 -14.89 9.63 -3.87
CA ARG A 27 -14.53 8.20 -3.77
C ARG A 27 -13.07 7.94 -4.12
N LYS A 28 -12.54 8.60 -5.16
CA LYS A 28 -11.11 8.51 -5.51
C LYS A 28 -10.22 9.00 -4.38
N ALA A 29 -10.58 10.11 -3.72
CA ALA A 29 -9.84 10.65 -2.58
C ALA A 29 -9.84 9.68 -1.37
N VAL A 30 -10.96 8.98 -1.13
CA VAL A 30 -11.05 7.93 -0.11
C VAL A 30 -10.15 6.74 -0.46
N GLU A 31 -10.17 6.29 -1.73
CA GLU A 31 -9.29 5.23 -2.21
C GLU A 31 -7.80 5.61 -2.07
N ASP A 32 -7.42 6.83 -2.46
CA ASP A 32 -6.03 7.31 -2.34
C ASP A 32 -5.57 7.38 -0.89
N ARG A 33 -6.46 7.79 0.03
CA ARG A 33 -6.16 7.78 1.47
C ARG A 33 -5.93 6.36 1.97
N ALA A 34 -6.81 5.42 1.64
CA ALA A 34 -6.66 4.03 2.04
C ALA A 34 -5.39 3.39 1.45
N ALA A 35 -5.02 3.72 0.21
CA ALA A 35 -3.78 3.27 -0.40
C ALA A 35 -2.53 3.84 0.30
N ALA A 36 -2.57 5.12 0.72
CA ALA A 36 -1.51 5.73 1.52
C ALA A 36 -1.38 5.05 2.89
N ASP A 37 -2.51 4.75 3.54
CA ASP A 37 -2.50 4.02 4.83
C ASP A 37 -1.92 2.61 4.67
N GLN A 38 -2.19 1.93 3.56
CA GLN A 38 -1.56 0.63 3.24
C GLN A 38 -0.04 0.74 3.07
N LEU A 39 0.48 1.82 2.49
CA LEU A 39 1.93 2.07 2.41
C LEU A 39 2.54 2.26 3.80
N ASP A 40 1.91 3.04 4.69
CA ASP A 40 2.38 3.21 6.09
C ASP A 40 2.39 1.86 6.84
N LEU A 41 1.31 1.08 6.72
CA LEU A 41 1.22 -0.24 7.34
C LEU A 41 2.26 -1.22 6.77
N ALA A 42 2.51 -1.21 5.46
CA ALA A 42 3.55 -2.04 4.85
C ALA A 42 4.96 -1.64 5.32
N ALA A 43 5.22 -0.34 5.49
CA ALA A 43 6.50 0.15 6.01
C ALA A 43 6.75 -0.30 7.46
N ARG A 44 5.70 -0.30 8.30
CA ARG A 44 5.74 -0.81 9.68
C ARG A 44 5.84 -2.32 9.73
N TRP A 45 5.16 -3.03 8.84
CA TRP A 45 5.30 -4.48 8.69
C TRP A 45 6.74 -4.85 8.39
N ALA A 46 7.40 -4.12 7.49
CA ALA A 46 8.83 -4.29 7.22
C ALA A 46 9.72 -4.07 8.45
N ASP A 47 9.43 -3.06 9.28
CA ASP A 47 10.20 -2.80 10.51
C ASP A 47 10.15 -3.96 11.51
N LEU A 48 9.05 -4.71 11.53
CA LEU A 48 8.87 -5.87 12.39
C LEU A 48 9.58 -7.12 11.86
N HIS A 49 10.10 -7.09 10.63
CA HIS A 49 10.67 -8.25 9.94
C HIS A 49 12.07 -7.94 9.38
N PRO A 50 13.06 -7.56 10.22
CA PRO A 50 14.44 -7.51 9.77
C PRO A 50 14.92 -8.93 9.40
N PRO A 51 15.81 -9.09 8.40
CA PRO A 51 16.43 -10.38 8.15
C PRO A 51 17.34 -10.77 9.32
N GLU A 52 16.97 -11.82 10.04
CA GLU A 52 17.83 -12.43 11.08
C GLU A 52 18.81 -13.44 10.47
N SER A 53 19.74 -13.97 11.26
CA SER A 53 20.87 -14.79 10.78
C SER A 53 20.49 -16.03 9.95
N ILE A 54 19.24 -16.50 10.04
CA ILE A 54 18.73 -17.67 9.31
C ILE A 54 17.77 -17.31 8.17
N HIS A 55 17.39 -16.03 8.04
CA HIS A 55 16.39 -15.59 7.09
C HIS A 55 17.04 -14.79 5.95
N LEU A 56 16.72 -15.16 4.72
CA LEU A 56 17.14 -14.40 3.54
C LEU A 56 16.41 -13.05 3.49
N ALA A 57 17.08 -12.05 2.93
CA ALA A 57 16.44 -10.79 2.60
C ALA A 57 15.53 -10.97 1.38
N ALA A 58 14.38 -10.30 1.40
CA ALA A 58 13.49 -10.23 0.26
C ALA A 58 14.19 -9.55 -0.91
N ALA A 59 14.23 -10.24 -2.04
CA ALA A 59 14.78 -9.73 -3.29
C ALA A 59 13.90 -10.11 -4.49
N PHE A 60 14.04 -9.38 -5.60
CA PHE A 60 13.57 -9.78 -6.91
C PHE A 60 14.62 -10.67 -7.56
N THR A 61 14.16 -11.71 -8.25
CA THR A 61 15.00 -12.61 -9.03
C THR A 61 14.57 -12.52 -10.50
N THR A 62 15.55 -12.48 -11.39
CA THR A 62 15.30 -12.53 -12.84
C THR A 62 15.55 -13.96 -13.32
N PRO A 63 14.59 -14.60 -14.02
CA PRO A 63 14.79 -15.95 -14.55
C PRO A 63 16.07 -16.04 -15.40
N GLY A 64 16.92 -17.02 -15.09
CA GLY A 64 18.21 -17.20 -15.77
C GLY A 64 19.35 -16.29 -15.27
N SER A 65 19.12 -15.51 -14.21
CA SER A 65 20.16 -14.72 -13.53
C SER A 65 20.45 -15.30 -12.15
N GLU A 66 21.72 -15.34 -11.76
CA GLU A 66 22.17 -15.68 -10.39
C GLU A 66 22.14 -14.48 -9.44
N HIS A 67 21.72 -13.32 -9.93
CA HIS A 67 21.69 -12.07 -9.18
C HIS A 67 20.32 -11.83 -8.57
N GLU A 68 20.35 -11.45 -7.30
CA GLU A 68 19.20 -10.99 -6.53
C GLU A 68 19.25 -9.46 -6.42
N GLU A 69 18.12 -8.80 -6.68
CA GLU A 69 17.98 -7.36 -6.54
C GLU A 69 17.16 -7.04 -5.28
N PRO A 70 17.67 -6.25 -4.32
CA PRO A 70 16.89 -5.83 -3.16
C PRO A 70 15.54 -5.22 -3.54
N ILE A 71 14.51 -5.45 -2.73
CA ILE A 71 13.16 -4.92 -3.02
C ILE A 71 13.06 -3.39 -2.97
N ALA A 72 14.06 -2.70 -2.40
CA ALA A 72 14.18 -1.26 -2.34
C ALA A 72 15.64 -0.85 -2.54
N GLY A 73 15.87 0.36 -3.05
CA GLY A 73 17.20 0.87 -3.37
C GLY A 73 18.06 1.22 -2.16
N ASP A 74 19.32 1.52 -2.44
CA ASP A 74 20.35 1.82 -1.43
C ASP A 74 19.88 2.82 -0.37
N GLY A 75 20.17 2.49 0.89
CA GLY A 75 19.75 3.26 2.07
C GLY A 75 18.42 2.80 2.68
N CYS A 76 17.68 1.92 2.02
CA CYS A 76 16.53 1.26 2.63
C CYS A 76 16.96 0.04 3.47
N PRO A 77 16.26 -0.27 4.58
CA PRO A 77 16.52 -1.49 5.34
C PRO A 77 16.13 -2.72 4.52
N LEU A 78 16.89 -3.80 4.70
CA LEU A 78 16.50 -5.11 4.21
C LEU A 78 15.30 -5.65 5.02
N VAL A 79 14.48 -6.48 4.38
CA VAL A 79 13.28 -7.09 4.97
C VAL A 79 13.37 -8.59 4.80
N ALA A 80 12.93 -9.37 5.77
CA ALA A 80 12.95 -10.83 5.68
C ALA A 80 12.00 -11.36 4.59
N GLU A 81 12.43 -12.35 3.81
CA GLU A 81 11.66 -12.86 2.67
C GLU A 81 10.30 -13.47 3.06
N PHE A 82 10.24 -14.16 4.21
CA PHE A 82 9.06 -14.91 4.62
C PHE A 82 7.83 -14.01 4.92
N CYS A 83 8.05 -12.76 5.35
CA CYS A 83 6.96 -11.86 5.71
C CYS A 83 6.16 -11.37 4.48
N VAL A 84 6.73 -11.52 3.29
CA VAL A 84 6.11 -11.12 2.01
C VAL A 84 4.87 -11.95 1.72
N ALA A 85 4.94 -13.27 1.94
CA ALA A 85 3.85 -14.19 1.65
C ALA A 85 2.65 -13.92 2.57
N GLU A 86 2.90 -13.61 3.84
CA GLU A 86 1.87 -13.25 4.82
C GLU A 86 1.16 -11.96 4.43
N LEU A 87 1.91 -10.90 4.11
CA LEU A 87 1.31 -9.64 3.64
C LEU A 87 0.51 -9.84 2.35
N GLY A 88 1.06 -10.61 1.40
CA GLY A 88 0.37 -10.95 0.15
C GLY A 88 -0.96 -11.68 0.40
N ALA A 89 -0.97 -12.65 1.31
CA ALA A 89 -2.16 -13.40 1.67
C ALA A 89 -3.23 -12.52 2.33
N VAL A 90 -2.84 -11.62 3.25
CA VAL A 90 -3.77 -10.68 3.91
C VAL A 90 -4.43 -9.73 2.91
N LEU A 91 -3.67 -9.23 1.93
CA LEU A 91 -4.17 -8.29 0.93
C LEU A 91 -4.83 -8.96 -0.29
N GLY A 92 -4.75 -10.30 -0.40
CA GLY A 92 -5.25 -11.02 -1.57
C GLY A 92 -4.46 -10.74 -2.86
N ILE A 93 -3.15 -10.48 -2.74
CA ILE A 93 -2.26 -10.17 -3.86
C ILE A 93 -1.10 -11.18 -3.96
N SER A 94 -0.45 -11.22 -5.12
CA SER A 94 0.72 -12.09 -5.30
C SER A 94 1.91 -11.65 -4.43
N SER A 95 2.80 -12.57 -4.08
CA SER A 95 4.03 -12.24 -3.36
C SER A 95 4.88 -11.21 -4.09
N THR A 96 4.90 -11.22 -5.42
CA THR A 96 5.58 -10.19 -6.23
C THR A 96 4.96 -8.80 -6.03
N ALA A 97 3.62 -8.71 -5.96
CA ALA A 97 2.94 -7.45 -5.67
C ALA A 97 3.21 -6.98 -4.24
N ALA A 98 3.24 -7.89 -3.27
CA ALA A 98 3.61 -7.59 -1.89
C ALA A 98 5.07 -7.09 -1.77
N LYS A 99 6.04 -7.72 -2.47
CA LYS A 99 7.42 -7.22 -2.56
C LYS A 99 7.47 -5.79 -3.07
N LYS A 100 6.73 -5.48 -4.15
CA LYS A 100 6.65 -4.12 -4.71
C LYS A 100 6.02 -3.12 -3.74
N LEU A 101 4.95 -3.49 -3.04
CA LEU A 101 4.30 -2.62 -2.06
C LEU A 101 5.25 -2.25 -0.92
N ILE A 102 5.93 -3.25 -0.34
CA ILE A 102 6.94 -3.04 0.71
C ILE A 102 8.08 -2.17 0.16
N GLY A 103 8.58 -2.50 -1.03
CA GLY A 103 9.64 -1.73 -1.71
C GLY A 103 9.28 -0.26 -1.86
N HIS A 104 8.11 0.05 -2.44
CA HIS A 104 7.62 1.42 -2.59
C HIS A 104 7.44 2.14 -1.26
N ALA A 105 6.95 1.45 -0.23
CA ALA A 105 6.79 2.03 1.10
C ALA A 105 8.13 2.44 1.71
N LEU A 106 9.16 1.58 1.58
CA LEU A 106 10.52 1.86 2.05
C LEU A 106 11.17 2.99 1.25
N GLU A 107 11.03 2.98 -0.07
CA GLU A 107 11.49 4.04 -0.97
C GLU A 107 10.93 5.41 -0.56
N LEU A 108 9.62 5.49 -0.37
CA LEU A 108 8.97 6.74 0.02
C LEU A 108 9.46 7.20 1.40
N ARG A 109 9.47 6.31 2.38
CA ARG A 109 9.85 6.64 3.76
C ARG A 109 11.31 7.06 3.92
N HIS A 110 12.23 6.36 3.25
CA HIS A 110 13.67 6.53 3.45
C HIS A 110 14.33 7.42 2.41
N ARG A 111 13.82 7.45 1.17
CA ARG A 111 14.45 8.16 0.04
C ARG A 111 13.67 9.40 -0.40
N LEU A 112 12.38 9.51 -0.07
CA LEU A 112 11.52 10.65 -0.42
C LEU A 112 10.76 11.23 0.80
N PRO A 113 11.45 11.62 1.90
CA PRO A 113 10.80 11.98 3.17
C PRO A 113 9.83 13.18 3.06
N ARG A 114 10.00 14.07 2.07
CA ARG A 114 9.08 15.18 1.82
C ARG A 114 7.73 14.75 1.25
N LEU A 115 7.69 13.61 0.57
CA LEU A 115 6.47 13.00 0.04
C LEU A 115 5.82 12.08 1.08
N TRP A 116 6.62 11.55 2.02
CA TRP A 116 6.14 10.70 3.10
C TRP A 116 5.48 11.47 4.25
N ALA A 117 5.93 12.70 4.53
CA ALA A 117 5.51 13.52 5.68
C ALA A 117 4.05 13.98 5.63
#